data_AF-A0A7V9RGF7-F1
#
_entry.id   AF-A0A7V9RGF7-F1
#
_cell.length_a   1.000
_cell.length_b   1.000
_cell.length_c   1.000
_cell.angle_alpha   90.00
_cell.angle_beta   90.00
_cell.angle_gamma   90.00
#
_symmetry.space_group_name_H-M   'P 1'
#
loop_
_entity.id
_entity.type
_entity.pdbx_description
1 polymer ?
#
loop_
_entity_poly.entity_id
_entity_poly.type
_entity_poly.pdbx_seq_one_letter_code
_entity_poly.pdbx_strand_id
1 'polypeptide(L)'
;PPPPLATPLPATPPPVATPIAKPRAPIAKPRVATQAPRLTQETPKAAAPTAVEVADLYGAVGRSLGQLQQAKGSDATIDLWPRFRHIRINDGIATPTARADTRRVLQHLKRDVDARR
;
A
#
# COMPACT_ATOMS: atom_id res chain seq x y z
N PRO A 1 -48.82 -10.32 -39.92
CA PRO A 1 -48.79 -11.34 -38.84
C PRO A 1 -48.80 -10.62 -37.47
N PRO A 2 -49.79 -10.87 -36.58
CA PRO A 2 -49.76 -10.47 -35.17
C PRO A 2 -49.10 -11.60 -34.30
N PRO A 3 -48.89 -11.44 -32.98
CA PRO A 3 -47.58 -11.34 -32.31
C PRO A 3 -47.17 -12.62 -31.54
N PRO A 4 -46.09 -12.56 -30.71
CA PRO A 4 -46.36 -12.93 -29.32
C PRO A 4 -45.86 -11.91 -28.30
N LEU A 5 -46.72 -11.75 -27.30
CA LEU A 5 -46.58 -10.96 -26.08
C LEU A 5 -45.37 -11.47 -25.27
N ALA A 6 -44.43 -10.59 -24.97
CA ALA A 6 -43.47 -10.86 -23.90
C ALA A 6 -44.16 -10.63 -22.56
N THR A 7 -44.35 -11.74 -21.85
CA THR A 7 -45.00 -11.90 -20.56
C THR A 7 -44.20 -11.21 -19.45
N PRO A 8 -44.85 -10.56 -18.46
CA PRO A 8 -44.17 -10.14 -17.23
C PRO A 8 -43.86 -11.35 -16.36
N LEU A 9 -42.60 -11.50 -15.92
CA LEU A 9 -42.22 -12.52 -14.95
C LEU A 9 -42.32 -11.97 -13.50
N PRO A 10 -42.74 -12.83 -12.55
CA PRO A 10 -43.18 -12.45 -11.21
C PRO A 10 -42.05 -12.27 -10.17
N ALA A 11 -42.45 -11.62 -9.08
CA ALA A 11 -41.70 -11.25 -7.88
C ALA A 11 -40.91 -12.38 -7.20
N THR A 12 -39.77 -12.01 -6.60
CA THR A 12 -39.11 -12.80 -5.54
C THR A 12 -39.13 -12.00 -4.22
N PRO A 13 -39.89 -12.42 -3.21
CA PRO A 13 -39.75 -11.98 -1.81
C PRO A 13 -38.77 -12.91 -1.05
N PRO A 14 -38.52 -12.71 0.25
CA PRO A 14 -37.87 -11.59 0.94
C PRO A 14 -36.48 -12.00 1.52
N PRO A 15 -35.64 -11.07 2.03
CA PRO A 15 -34.46 -11.44 2.80
C PRO A 15 -34.87 -12.03 4.16
N VAL A 16 -34.40 -13.26 4.44
CA VAL A 16 -34.53 -13.93 5.73
C VAL A 16 -33.71 -13.16 6.76
N ALA A 17 -34.40 -12.57 7.73
CA ALA A 17 -33.78 -12.02 8.93
C ALA A 17 -33.28 -13.17 9.80
N THR A 18 -31.96 -13.36 9.89
CA THR A 18 -31.34 -14.13 10.96
C THR A 18 -31.36 -13.30 12.25
N PRO A 19 -32.06 -13.74 13.31
CA PRO A 19 -31.79 -13.27 14.65
C PRO A 19 -30.56 -14.02 15.20
N ILE A 20 -29.81 -13.39 16.09
CA ILE A 20 -28.97 -13.94 17.17
C ILE A 20 -27.69 -13.10 17.28
N ALA A 21 -27.64 -12.24 18.29
CA ALA A 21 -26.68 -12.40 19.39
C ALA A 21 -26.97 -11.37 20.49
N LYS A 22 -27.04 -11.87 21.72
CA LYS A 22 -27.35 -11.14 22.96
C LYS A 22 -26.24 -10.14 23.30
N PRO A 23 -26.55 -9.01 23.96
CA PRO A 23 -25.52 -8.09 24.45
C PRO A 23 -24.87 -8.71 25.70
N ARG A 24 -23.58 -9.07 25.60
CA ARG A 24 -22.81 -9.47 26.78
C ARG A 24 -22.05 -8.25 27.29
N ALA A 25 -22.48 -7.76 28.45
CA ALA A 25 -21.87 -6.64 29.16
C ALA A 25 -20.42 -6.95 29.59
N PRO A 26 -19.61 -5.90 29.86
CA PRO A 26 -18.15 -5.96 29.87
C PRO A 26 -17.60 -6.40 31.22
N ILE A 27 -16.55 -7.23 31.23
CA ILE A 27 -15.87 -7.63 32.45
C ILE A 27 -14.36 -7.42 32.30
N ALA A 28 -13.89 -6.40 33.02
CA ALA A 28 -12.59 -6.21 33.68
C ALA A 28 -11.27 -6.48 32.93
N LYS A 29 -10.48 -5.39 32.84
CA LYS A 29 -9.03 -5.30 32.64
C LYS A 29 -8.26 -5.98 33.81
N PRO A 30 -6.92 -5.93 33.88
CA PRO A 30 -5.86 -6.30 32.93
C PRO A 30 -4.94 -7.36 33.56
N ARG A 31 -4.40 -8.33 32.79
CA ARG A 31 -3.28 -9.15 33.29
C ARG A 31 -2.09 -9.06 32.35
N VAL A 32 -1.10 -8.32 32.85
CA VAL A 32 0.26 -8.22 32.35
C VAL A 32 0.86 -9.64 32.35
N ALA A 33 1.23 -10.13 31.18
CA ALA A 33 2.20 -11.19 31.03
C ALA A 33 3.07 -10.82 29.83
N THR A 34 4.09 -10.03 30.15
CA THR A 34 5.22 -9.68 29.29
C THR A 34 5.93 -10.96 28.86
N GLN A 35 5.46 -11.59 27.79
CA GLN A 35 6.32 -12.48 27.02
C GLN A 35 7.16 -11.59 26.10
N ALA A 36 8.36 -11.27 26.58
CA ALA A 36 9.40 -10.70 25.73
C ALA A 36 9.62 -11.66 24.55
N PRO A 37 9.43 -11.23 23.30
CA PRO A 37 9.95 -11.99 22.17
C PRO A 37 11.46 -12.07 22.37
N ARG A 38 12.02 -13.27 22.47
CA ARG A 38 13.46 -13.47 22.29
C ARG A 38 13.78 -13.06 20.85
N LEU A 39 14.13 -11.79 20.69
CA LEU A 39 14.85 -11.30 19.53
C LEU A 39 16.19 -12.03 19.56
N THR A 40 16.29 -13.13 18.82
CA THR A 40 17.56 -13.61 18.31
C THR A 40 18.16 -12.44 17.54
N GLN A 41 19.06 -11.73 18.23
CA GLN A 41 19.85 -10.64 17.67
C GLN A 41 20.89 -11.30 16.75
N GLU A 42 20.42 -11.77 15.59
CA GLU A 42 21.28 -12.09 14.49
C GLU A 42 21.86 -10.76 14.02
N THR A 43 23.14 -10.57 14.33
CA THR A 43 24.05 -9.55 13.80
C THR A 43 23.56 -9.04 12.44
N PRO A 44 23.27 -7.74 12.25
CA PRO A 44 22.79 -7.23 10.97
C PRO A 44 23.96 -7.29 9.98
N LYS A 45 24.15 -8.45 9.37
CA LYS A 45 25.04 -8.69 8.24
C LYS A 45 24.42 -7.97 7.06
N ALA A 46 24.62 -6.65 6.97
CA ALA A 46 24.17 -5.77 5.88
C ALA A 46 22.93 -6.33 5.16
N ALA A 47 21.84 -6.52 5.93
CA ALA A 47 20.73 -7.31 5.44
C ALA A 47 20.18 -6.62 4.19
N ALA A 48 19.97 -7.41 3.13
CA ALA A 48 19.37 -6.91 1.90
C ALA A 48 18.11 -6.10 2.26
N PRO A 49 17.88 -4.94 1.61
CA PRO A 49 16.77 -4.07 1.95
C PRO A 49 15.46 -4.86 1.96
N THR A 50 14.69 -4.67 3.02
CA THR A 50 13.41 -5.36 3.21
C THR A 50 12.36 -4.77 2.27
N ALA A 51 11.33 -5.56 1.95
CA ALA A 51 10.23 -5.10 1.10
C ALA A 51 9.52 -3.87 1.71
N VAL A 52 9.39 -3.84 3.03
CA VAL A 52 8.77 -2.73 3.77
C VAL A 52 9.58 -1.44 3.63
N GLU A 53 10.89 -1.49 3.77
CA GLU A 53 11.76 -0.31 3.59
C GLU A 53 11.68 0.25 2.17
N VAL A 54 11.62 -0.61 1.15
CA VAL A 54 11.50 -0.17 -0.25
C VAL A 54 10.13 0.46 -0.50
N ALA A 55 9.06 -0.12 0.05
CA ALA A 55 7.71 0.43 -0.05
C ALA A 55 7.56 1.78 0.66
N ASP A 56 8.13 1.93 1.87
CA ASP A 56 8.13 3.20 2.60
C ASP A 56 8.89 4.27 1.82
N LEU A 57 10.08 3.95 1.30
CA LEU A 57 10.87 4.85 0.48
C LEU A 57 10.12 5.28 -0.79
N TYR A 58 9.44 4.34 -1.46
CA TYR A 58 8.60 4.63 -2.63
C TYR A 58 7.49 5.62 -2.29
N GLY A 59 6.75 5.38 -1.19
CA GLY A 59 5.70 6.29 -0.73
C GLY A 59 6.22 7.66 -0.29
N ALA A 60 7.40 7.71 0.34
CA ALA A 60 8.06 8.97 0.70
C ALA A 60 8.44 9.79 -0.53
N VAL A 61 9.08 9.16 -1.53
CA VAL A 61 9.47 9.80 -2.80
C VAL A 61 8.25 10.33 -3.55
N GLY A 62 7.17 9.54 -3.64
CA GLY A 62 5.92 9.97 -4.29
C GLY A 62 5.30 11.20 -3.61
N ARG A 63 5.32 11.26 -2.27
CA ARG A 63 4.86 12.44 -1.52
C ARG A 63 5.73 13.66 -1.76
N SER A 64 7.06 13.51 -1.77
CA SER A 64 7.98 14.61 -2.07
C SER A 64 7.82 15.11 -3.50
N LEU A 65 7.60 14.23 -4.47
CA LEU A 65 7.26 14.57 -5.86
C LEU A 65 5.99 15.40 -5.95
N GLY A 66 4.94 14.97 -5.25
CA GLY A 66 3.69 15.71 -5.18
C GLY A 66 3.87 17.11 -4.58
N GLN A 67 4.61 17.23 -3.48
CA GLN A 67 4.92 18.53 -2.88
C GLN A 67 5.73 19.43 -3.81
N LEU A 68 6.73 18.88 -4.50
CA LEU A 68 7.55 19.62 -5.47
C LEU A 68 6.69 20.13 -6.63
N GLN A 69 5.79 19.28 -7.15
CA GLN A 69 4.85 19.68 -8.21
C GLN A 69 3.89 20.77 -7.74
N GLN A 70 3.39 20.71 -6.51
CA GLN A 70 2.54 21.76 -5.94
C GLN A 70 3.30 23.09 -5.75
N ALA A 71 4.58 23.02 -5.37
CA ALA A 71 5.38 24.21 -5.09
C ALA A 71 5.94 24.90 -6.34
N LYS A 72 6.44 24.14 -7.32
CA LYS A 72 7.12 24.68 -8.52
C LYS A 72 6.35 24.43 -9.82
N GLY A 73 5.23 23.72 -9.76
CA GLY A 73 4.43 23.35 -10.92
C GLY A 73 4.90 22.06 -11.59
N SER A 74 4.17 21.67 -12.64
CA SER A 74 4.40 20.42 -13.38
C SER A 74 5.71 20.40 -14.16
N ASP A 75 6.25 21.56 -14.55
CA ASP A 75 7.49 21.68 -15.33
C ASP A 75 8.69 21.09 -14.58
N ALA A 76 8.84 21.41 -13.28
CA ALA A 76 9.92 20.89 -12.45
C ALA A 76 9.90 19.36 -12.24
N THR A 77 8.74 18.72 -12.47
CA THR A 77 8.52 17.29 -12.22
C THR A 77 8.24 16.47 -13.49
N ILE A 78 8.28 17.11 -14.67
CA ILE A 78 7.88 16.49 -15.94
C ILE A 78 8.69 15.23 -16.28
N ASP A 79 10.00 15.23 -15.99
CA ASP A 79 10.88 14.07 -16.22
C ASP A 79 10.88 13.06 -15.06
N LEU A 80 10.50 13.49 -13.86
CA LEU A 80 10.61 12.66 -12.65
C LEU A 80 9.39 11.75 -12.48
N TRP A 81 8.20 12.22 -12.84
CA TRP A 81 6.97 11.43 -12.74
C TRP A 81 6.96 10.17 -13.60
N PRO A 82 7.38 10.20 -14.89
CA PRO A 82 7.49 8.99 -15.71
C PRO A 82 8.48 7.98 -15.12
N ARG A 83 9.63 8.45 -14.62
CA ARG A 83 10.63 7.60 -13.96
C ARG A 83 10.07 6.95 -12.70
N PHE A 84 9.37 7.71 -11.86
CA PHE A 84 8.71 7.18 -10.66
C PHE A 84 7.66 6.11 -11.03
N ARG A 85 6.83 6.37 -12.04
CA ARG A 85 5.76 5.44 -12.46
C ARG A 85 6.27 4.17 -13.15
N HIS A 86 7.44 4.22 -13.77
CA HIS A 86 8.09 3.01 -14.30
C HIS A 86 8.53 2.05 -13.20
N ILE A 87 8.73 2.52 -11.97
CA ILE A 87 9.07 1.67 -10.83
C ILE A 87 7.82 0.89 -10.41
N ARG A 88 7.71 -0.36 -10.88
CA ARG A 88 6.67 -1.29 -10.43
C ARG A 88 7.06 -1.86 -9.09
N ILE A 89 6.59 -1.24 -8.01
CA ILE A 89 6.96 -1.63 -6.63
C ILE A 89 6.75 -3.13 -6.35
N ASN A 90 5.68 -3.74 -6.89
CA ASN A 90 5.39 -5.16 -6.73
C ASN A 90 6.49 -6.06 -7.31
N ASP A 91 7.07 -5.66 -8.44
CA ASP A 91 8.20 -6.35 -9.08
C ASP A 91 9.51 -6.06 -8.33
N GLY A 92 9.69 -4.79 -7.96
CA GLY A 92 10.83 -4.31 -7.20
C GLY A 92 10.99 -4.93 -5.81
N ILE A 93 9.92 -5.44 -5.19
CA ILE A 93 9.99 -6.11 -3.87
C ILE A 93 10.06 -7.64 -3.93
N ALA A 94 9.82 -8.22 -5.11
CA ALA A 94 9.67 -9.67 -5.29
C ALA A 94 10.96 -10.44 -4.97
N THR A 95 12.11 -9.91 -5.38
CA THR A 95 13.42 -10.55 -5.14
C THR A 95 14.36 -9.65 -4.34
N PRO A 96 15.30 -10.21 -3.56
CA PRO A 96 16.29 -9.41 -2.83
C PRO A 96 17.12 -8.50 -3.74
N THR A 97 17.46 -8.97 -4.94
CA THR A 97 18.21 -8.22 -5.95
C THR A 97 17.38 -7.07 -6.52
N ALA A 98 16.11 -7.32 -6.87
CA ALA A 98 15.18 -6.28 -7.31
C ALA A 98 14.96 -5.23 -6.21
N ARG A 99 14.94 -5.62 -4.93
CA ARG A 99 14.82 -4.68 -3.80
C ARG A 99 16.02 -3.74 -3.72
N ALA A 100 17.23 -4.28 -3.88
CA ALA A 100 18.44 -3.49 -3.87
C ALA A 100 18.49 -2.51 -5.05
N ASP A 101 18.10 -2.95 -6.24
CA ASP A 101 18.06 -2.12 -7.44
C ASP A 101 16.99 -1.02 -7.33
N THR A 102 15.76 -1.40 -6.99
CA THR A 102 14.64 -0.48 -6.77
C THR A 102 14.98 0.57 -5.71
N ARG A 103 15.62 0.16 -4.60
CA ARG A 103 16.09 1.09 -3.58
C ARG A 103 17.10 2.09 -4.15
N ARG A 104 18.07 1.67 -4.96
CA ARG A 104 19.05 2.57 -5.59
C ARG A 104 18.36 3.58 -6.51
N VAL A 105 17.43 3.12 -7.35
CA VAL A 105 16.66 4.00 -8.25
C VAL A 105 15.84 5.01 -7.43
N LEU A 106 15.16 4.57 -6.38
CA LEU A 106 14.39 5.46 -5.50
C LEU A 106 15.28 6.47 -4.76
N GLN A 107 16.47 6.07 -4.31
CA GLN A 107 17.43 6.99 -3.70
C GLN A 107 17.99 8.01 -4.69
N HIS A 108 18.18 7.62 -5.96
CA HIS A 108 18.54 8.56 -7.02
C HIS A 108 17.43 9.57 -7.24
N LEU A 109 16.19 9.09 -7.43
CA LEU A 109 15.04 9.95 -7.64
C LEU A 109 14.78 10.88 -6.44
N LYS A 110 14.97 10.40 -5.21
CA LYS A 110 14.90 11.23 -4.01
C LYS A 110 15.90 12.38 -4.06
N ARG A 111 17.13 12.13 -4.50
CA ARG A 111 18.17 13.18 -4.63
C ARG A 111 17.80 14.17 -5.72
N ASP A 112 17.28 13.72 -6.86
CA ASP A 112 16.79 14.62 -7.91
C ASP A 112 15.65 15.53 -7.42
N VAL A 113 14.70 14.96 -6.66
CA VAL A 113 13.59 15.73 -6.08
C VAL A 113 14.10 16.74 -5.06
N ASP A 114 15.05 16.35 -4.21
CA ASP A 114 15.65 17.21 -3.18
C ASP A 114 16.46 18.35 -3.81
N ALA A 115 17.24 18.08 -4.86
CA ALA A 115 17.99 19.09 -5.60
C ALA A 115 17.08 20.09 -6.34
N ARG A 116 15.83 19.71 -6.63
CA ARG A 116 14.83 20.57 -7.27
C ARG A 116 13.89 21.22 -6.29
N ARG A 117 13.94 20.92 -5.00
CA ARG A 117 13.13 21.56 -3.96
C ARG A 117 13.51 23.04 -3.82
#